data_AF-A0A820LRU3-F1
#
_entry.id   AF-A0A820LRU3-F1
#
_cell.length_a   1.000
_cell.length_b   1.000
_cell.length_c   1.000
_cell.angle_alpha   90.00
_cell.angle_beta   90.00
_cell.angle_gamma   90.00
#
_symmetry.space_group_name_H-M   'P 1'
#
loop_
_entity.id
_entity.type
_entity.pdbx_description
1 polymer ?
#
loop_
_entity_poly.entity_id
_entity_poly.type
_entity_poly.pdbx_seq_one_letter_code
_entity_poly.pdbx_strand_id
1 'polypeptide(L)'
;MALVTRFDDLPDLVLIEFFSYLSSIDVLWGFTHLNHRLTMLITERDFFYHINLSLARRHQFNTILRCLPLNDIQSLRIDSDASPLQLTCWPYLPRLKILSIIGAYNHNDLLLF
;
A
#
# COMPACT_ATOMS: atom_id res chain seq x y z
N MET A 1 2.39 -19.17 -31.64
CA MET A 1 1.71 -18.05 -30.96
C MET A 1 1.15 -18.62 -29.67
N ALA A 2 1.80 -18.38 -28.53
CA ALA A 2 1.40 -18.99 -27.27
C ALA A 2 0.12 -18.31 -26.78
N LEU A 3 -0.98 -19.06 -26.71
CA LEU A 3 -2.15 -18.62 -25.94
C LEU A 3 -1.71 -18.59 -24.48
N VAL A 4 -1.69 -17.39 -23.89
CA VAL A 4 -1.64 -17.22 -22.44
C VAL A 4 -2.94 -17.83 -21.91
N THR A 5 -2.88 -19.04 -21.35
CA THR A 5 -4.06 -19.75 -20.84
C THR A 5 -4.25 -19.57 -19.35
N ARG A 6 -3.20 -19.14 -18.65
CA ARG A 6 -3.20 -18.90 -17.21
C ARG A 6 -2.63 -17.52 -16.91
N PHE A 7 -3.13 -16.88 -15.85
CA PHE A 7 -2.63 -15.58 -15.39
C PHE A 7 -1.13 -15.61 -15.09
N ASP A 8 -0.63 -16.73 -14.56
CA ASP A 8 0.79 -16.94 -14.27
C ASP A 8 1.68 -16.99 -15.53
N ASP A 9 1.11 -17.18 -16.73
CA ASP A 9 1.89 -17.20 -17.97
C ASP A 9 2.14 -15.78 -18.52
N LEU A 10 1.56 -14.74 -17.89
CA LEU A 10 1.75 -13.36 -18.32
C LEU A 10 3.21 -12.92 -18.14
N PRO A 11 3.78 -12.13 -19.07
CA PRO A 11 5.10 -11.54 -18.90
C PRO A 11 5.17 -10.61 -17.68
N ASP A 12 6.32 -10.57 -17.00
CA ASP A 12 6.54 -9.72 -15.81
C ASP A 12 6.18 -8.26 -16.06
N LEU A 13 6.52 -7.74 -17.24
CA LEU A 13 6.25 -6.35 -17.61
C LEU A 13 4.74 -6.03 -17.64
N VAL A 14 3.92 -6.98 -18.10
CA VAL A 14 2.45 -6.84 -18.16
C VAL A 14 1.86 -6.92 -16.76
N LEU A 15 2.38 -7.80 -15.91
CA LEU A 15 1.96 -7.91 -14.51
C LEU A 15 2.31 -6.64 -13.73
N ILE A 16 3.50 -6.08 -13.93
CA ILE A 16 3.92 -4.81 -13.34
C ILE A 16 2.98 -3.68 -13.78
N GLU A 17 2.69 -3.60 -15.09
CA GLU A 17 1.77 -2.59 -15.61
C GLU A 17 0.37 -2.75 -15.00
N PHE A 18 -0.13 -3.98 -14.91
CA PHE A 18 -1.40 -4.29 -14.24
C PHE A 18 -1.42 -3.82 -12.78
N PHE A 19 -0.37 -4.14 -12.00
CA PHE A 19 -0.27 -3.71 -10.61
C PHE A 19 -0.25 -2.18 -10.47
N SER A 20 0.32 -1.45 -11.43
CA SER A 20 0.34 0.02 -11.40
C SER A 20 -1.05 0.66 -11.47
N TYR A 21 -2.06 -0.04 -12.00
CA TYR A 21 -3.45 0.42 -12.02
C TYR A 21 -4.22 0.10 -10.73
N LEU A 22 -3.67 -0.75 -9.86
CA LEU A 22 -4.32 -1.12 -8.60
C LEU A 22 -3.98 -0.13 -7.49
N SER A 23 -4.91 0.07 -6.56
CA SER A 23 -4.62 0.85 -5.37
C SER A 23 -3.66 0.09 -4.44
N SER A 24 -2.90 0.81 -3.60
CA SER A 24 -2.03 0.18 -2.59
C SER A 24 -2.80 -0.79 -1.70
N ILE A 25 -4.08 -0.51 -1.43
CA ILE A 25 -4.96 -1.38 -0.63
C ILE A 25 -5.25 -2.69 -1.35
N ASP A 26 -5.61 -2.63 -2.64
CA ASP A 26 -5.93 -3.83 -3.43
C ASP A 26 -4.71 -4.74 -3.54
N VAL A 27 -3.54 -4.15 -3.78
CA VAL A 27 -2.28 -4.89 -3.84
C VAL A 27 -1.98 -5.53 -2.49
N LEU A 28 -2.15 -4.83 -1.37
CA LEU A 28 -1.90 -5.38 -0.03
C LEU A 28 -2.83 -6.53 0.35
N TRP A 29 -4.11 -6.42 -0.01
CA TRP A 29 -5.08 -7.49 0.23
C TRP A 29 -4.76 -8.73 -0.59
N GLY A 30 -4.39 -8.55 -1.86
CA GLY A 30 -3.91 -9.64 -2.70
C GLY A 30 -2.59 -10.22 -2.21
N PHE A 31 -1.68 -9.39 -1.72
CA PHE A 31 -0.27 -9.73 -1.43
C PHE A 31 -0.10 -10.96 -0.54
N THR A 32 -0.95 -11.12 0.46
CA THR A 32 -0.92 -12.26 1.39
C THR A 32 -1.25 -13.61 0.75
N HIS A 33 -1.80 -13.60 -0.46
CA HIS A 33 -2.20 -14.77 -1.22
C HIS A 33 -1.49 -14.89 -2.58
N LEU A 34 -0.52 -14.01 -2.86
CA LEU A 34 0.22 -14.06 -4.12
C LEU A 34 1.27 -15.17 -4.11
N ASN A 35 1.56 -15.72 -5.30
CA ASN A 35 2.68 -16.63 -5.47
C ASN A 35 4.02 -15.86 -5.34
N HIS A 36 5.10 -16.61 -5.08
CA HIS A 36 6.44 -16.05 -4.86
C HIS A 36 6.89 -15.10 -5.99
N ARG A 37 6.55 -15.39 -7.25
CA ARG A 37 6.95 -14.57 -8.39
C ARG A 37 6.29 -13.19 -8.33
N LEU A 38 4.99 -13.13 -8.09
CA LEU A 38 4.27 -11.86 -7.97
C LEU A 38 4.71 -11.06 -6.74
N THR A 39 5.01 -11.74 -5.63
CA THR A 39 5.61 -11.12 -4.44
C THR A 39 6.92 -10.42 -4.78
N MET A 40 7.84 -11.09 -5.47
CA MET A 40 9.12 -10.53 -5.90
C MET A 40 8.94 -9.29 -6.79
N LEU A 41 8.05 -9.35 -7.78
CA LEU A 41 7.81 -8.24 -8.70
C LEU A 41 7.30 -6.99 -7.97
N ILE A 42 6.43 -7.17 -6.97
CA ILE A 42 5.89 -6.06 -6.18
C ILE A 42 6.96 -5.47 -5.26
N THR A 43 7.79 -6.32 -4.65
CA THR A 43 8.89 -5.88 -3.76
C THR A 43 10.00 -5.17 -4.53
N GLU A 44 10.43 -5.68 -5.69
CA GLU A 44 11.51 -5.08 -6.49
C GLU A 44 11.17 -3.71 -7.08
N ARG A 45 9.88 -3.42 -7.26
CA ARG A 45 9.41 -2.15 -7.84
C ARG A 45 9.05 -1.11 -6.80
N ASP A 46 9.45 -1.32 -5.55
CA ASP A 46 9.23 -0.38 -4.46
C ASP A 46 7.74 0.00 -4.31
N PHE A 47 6.83 -0.92 -4.66
CA PHE A 47 5.39 -0.64 -4.72
C PHE A 47 4.84 -0.18 -3.36
N PHE A 48 5.50 -0.62 -2.29
CA PHE A 48 5.15 -0.27 -0.91
C PHE A 48 5.90 0.95 -0.35
N TYR A 49 6.76 1.62 -1.13
CA TYR A 49 7.45 2.83 -0.65
C TYR A 49 6.47 4.00 -0.52
N HIS A 50 5.49 4.07 -1.42
CA HIS A 50 4.46 5.10 -1.46
C HIS A 50 3.08 4.45 -1.32
N ILE A 51 2.53 4.48 -0.12
CA ILE A 51 1.25 3.84 0.17
C ILE A 51 0.16 4.89 0.34
N ASN A 52 -0.95 4.70 -0.36
CA ASN A 52 -2.16 5.49 -0.17
C ASN A 52 -3.28 4.62 0.40
N LEU A 53 -3.65 4.88 1.65
CA LEU A 53 -4.76 4.26 2.36
C LEU A 53 -5.96 5.21 2.51
N SER A 54 -6.05 6.30 1.75
CA SER A 54 -7.16 7.26 1.85
C SER A 54 -8.54 6.63 1.59
N LEU A 55 -8.60 5.50 0.89
CA LEU A 55 -9.84 4.79 0.60
C LEU A 55 -10.09 3.59 1.53
N ALA A 56 -9.21 3.35 2.51
CA ALA A 56 -9.30 2.18 3.39
C ALA A 56 -10.45 2.37 4.40
N ARG A 57 -11.35 1.39 4.49
CA ARG A 57 -12.43 1.42 5.49
C ARG A 57 -11.87 1.18 6.89
N ARG A 58 -12.51 1.78 7.90
CA ARG A 58 -12.09 1.71 9.32
C ARG A 58 -11.80 0.29 9.83
N HIS A 59 -12.62 -0.69 9.47
CA HIS A 59 -12.45 -2.08 9.90
C HIS A 59 -11.30 -2.81 9.20
N GLN A 60 -10.85 -2.33 8.03
CA GLN A 60 -9.76 -2.92 7.26
C GLN A 60 -8.40 -2.40 7.70
N PHE A 61 -8.36 -1.22 8.35
CA PHE A 61 -7.14 -0.50 8.65
C PHE A 61 -6.15 -1.29 9.51
N ASN A 62 -6.63 -1.95 10.58
CA ASN A 62 -5.78 -2.79 11.43
C ASN A 62 -5.22 -4.01 10.68
N THR A 63 -6.01 -4.59 9.78
CA THR A 63 -5.58 -5.70 8.94
C THR A 63 -4.52 -5.24 7.94
N ILE A 64 -4.76 -4.12 7.26
CA ILE A 64 -3.83 -3.51 6.30
C ILE A 64 -2.50 -3.19 6.99
N LEU A 65 -2.52 -2.56 8.17
CA LEU A 65 -1.30 -2.23 8.92
C LEU A 65 -0.46 -3.46 9.28
N ARG A 66 -1.09 -4.62 9.50
CA ARG A 66 -0.38 -5.89 9.77
C ARG A 66 0.22 -6.52 8.52
N CYS A 67 -0.34 -6.24 7.35
CA CYS A 67 0.12 -6.78 6.07
C CYS A 67 1.19 -5.92 5.40
N LEU A 68 1.40 -4.70 5.91
CA LEU A 68 2.34 -3.75 5.36
C LEU A 68 3.80 -4.13 5.67
N PRO A 69 4.74 -4.04 4.71
CA PRO A 69 6.17 -4.08 4.99
C PRO A 69 6.60 -2.74 5.61
N LEU A 70 6.28 -2.56 6.89
CA LEU A 70 6.42 -1.31 7.65
C LEU A 70 7.81 -0.67 7.59
N ASN A 71 8.85 -1.49 7.43
CA ASN A 71 10.24 -1.04 7.37
C ASN A 71 10.60 -0.32 6.06
N ASP A 72 9.81 -0.48 5.00
CA ASP A 72 10.13 0.04 3.66
C ASP A 72 9.29 1.25 3.27
N ILE A 73 8.28 1.58 4.08
CA ILE A 73 7.36 2.70 3.81
C ILE A 73 8.09 4.04 3.99
N GLN A 74 8.17 4.83 2.92
CA GLN A 74 8.75 6.17 2.95
C GLN A 74 7.70 7.27 2.93
N SER A 75 6.56 7.03 2.28
CA SER A 75 5.45 7.96 2.18
C SER A 75 4.14 7.24 2.44
N LEU A 76 3.34 7.79 3.34
CA LEU A 76 2.04 7.25 3.69
C LEU A 76 0.98 8.34 3.63
N ARG A 77 -0.10 8.06 2.90
CA ARG A 77 -1.28 8.94 2.81
C ARG A 77 -2.48 8.22 3.40
N ILE A 78 -3.21 8.90 4.27
CA ILE A 78 -4.41 8.38 4.93
C ILE A 78 -5.52 9.42 4.94
N ASP A 79 -6.76 8.98 5.13
CA ASP A 79 -7.90 9.87 5.36
C ASP A 79 -8.16 9.99 6.87
N SER A 80 -8.47 11.20 7.34
CA SER A 80 -8.71 11.63 8.72
C SER A 80 -10.02 11.13 9.31
N ASP A 81 -10.93 10.62 8.48
CA ASP A 81 -12.03 9.78 8.96
C ASP A 81 -11.47 8.52 9.68
N ALA A 82 -10.18 8.23 9.48
CA ALA A 82 -9.41 7.42 10.41
C ALA A 82 -9.21 8.17 11.74
N SER A 83 -10.11 7.91 12.70
CA SER A 83 -10.11 8.48 14.06
C SER A 83 -8.70 8.71 14.64
N PRO A 84 -8.44 9.81 15.38
CA PRO A 84 -7.17 10.05 16.07
C PRO A 84 -6.69 8.88 16.95
N LEU A 85 -7.61 8.05 17.45
CA LEU A 85 -7.30 6.81 18.18
C LEU A 85 -6.63 5.73 17.29
N GLN A 86 -6.81 5.77 15.99
CA GLN A 86 -6.14 4.86 15.05
C GLN A 86 -4.68 5.24 14.85
N LEU A 87 -4.35 6.53 14.92
CA LEU A 87 -2.96 7.00 14.92
C LEU A 87 -2.23 6.61 16.20
N THR A 88 -2.93 6.52 17.35
CA THR A 88 -2.28 6.10 18.61
C THR A 88 -1.86 4.64 18.64
N CYS A 89 -2.41 3.79 17.78
CA CYS A 89 -2.05 2.38 17.66
C CYS A 89 -1.14 2.10 16.45
N TRP A 90 -0.55 3.13 15.85
CA TRP A 90 0.31 2.94 14.71
C TRP A 90 1.61 2.25 15.09
N PRO A 91 2.03 1.24 14.31
CA PRO A 91 3.33 0.65 14.49
C PRO A 91 4.41 1.67 14.11
N TYR A 92 5.58 1.56 14.72
CA TYR A 92 6.73 2.38 14.39
C TYR A 92 7.12 2.20 12.92
N LEU A 93 7.23 3.30 12.17
CA LEU A 93 7.60 3.34 10.76
C LEU A 93 8.99 3.97 10.61
N PRO A 94 10.08 3.19 10.70
CA PRO A 94 11.45 3.71 10.82
C PRO A 94 11.94 4.51 9.60
N ARG A 95 11.34 4.30 8.42
CA ARG A 95 11.74 4.95 7.16
C ARG A 95 10.75 5.99 6.67
N LEU A 96 9.69 6.27 7.42
CA LEU A 96 8.67 7.23 7.00
C LEU A 96 9.25 8.64 6.99
N LYS A 97 9.21 9.29 5.82
CA LYS A 97 9.63 10.68 5.61
C LYS A 97 8.42 11.60 5.43
N ILE A 98 7.35 11.09 4.84
CA ILE A 98 6.16 11.88 4.48
C ILE A 98 4.91 11.20 5.02
N LEU A 99 4.16 11.93 5.84
CA LEU A 99 2.80 11.56 6.22
C LEU A 99 1.82 12.63 5.75
N SER A 100 0.81 12.22 4.99
CA SER A 100 -0.28 13.08 4.54
C SER A 100 -1.60 12.57 5.10
N ILE A 101 -2.31 13.41 5.84
CA ILE A 101 -3.62 13.10 6.41
C ILE A 101 -4.66 13.99 5.74
N ILE A 102 -5.57 13.41 4.97
CA ILE A 102 -6.61 14.14 4.22
C ILE A 102 -7.85 14.27 5.11
N GLY A 103 -8.47 15.45 5.21
CA GLY A 103 -9.78 15.62 5.88
C GLY A 103 -9.71 16.12 7.32
N ALA A 104 -8.52 16.21 7.93
CA ALA A 104 -8.36 16.98 9.15
C ALA A 104 -8.72 18.42 8.79
N TYR A 105 -9.71 18.99 9.47
CA TYR A 105 -10.27 20.30 9.12
C TYR A 105 -9.16 21.34 8.95
N ASN A 106 -9.08 21.87 7.73
CA ASN A 106 -8.28 22.98 7.24
C ASN A 106 -6.75 22.85 7.27
N HIS A 107 -6.21 22.95 6.05
CA HIS A 107 -4.82 23.14 5.64
C HIS A 107 -4.02 21.88 5.34
N ASN A 108 -3.19 22.03 4.29
CA ASN A 108 -2.26 21.04 3.75
C ASN A 108 -1.23 20.63 4.80
N ASP A 109 -1.62 19.82 5.76
CA ASP A 109 -0.72 19.30 6.78
C ASP A 109 0.04 18.09 6.22
N LEU A 110 1.07 18.41 5.45
CA LEU A 110 2.23 17.54 5.28
C LEU A 110 3.01 17.55 6.59
N LEU A 111 2.89 16.48 7.37
CA LEU A 111 3.80 16.24 8.49
C LEU A 111 5.11 15.69 7.91
N LEU A 112 6.13 16.53 7.85
CA LEU A 112 7.51 16.15 7.53
C LEU A 112 8.19 15.71 8.84
N PHE A 113 8.67 14.47 8.87
CA PHE A 113 9.36 13.87 10.02
C PHE A 113 10.88 13.90 9.85
#